data_AF-A0A6A7GAP3-F1
#
_entry.id   AF-A0A6A7GAP3-F1
#
_cell.length_a   1.000
_cell.length_b   1.000
_cell.length_c   1.000
_cell.angle_alpha   90.00
_cell.angle_beta   90.00
_cell.angle_gamma   90.00
#
_symmetry.space_group_name_H-M   'P 1'
#
loop_
_entity.id
_entity.type
_entity.pdbx_description
1 polymer ?
#
loop_
_entity_poly.entity_id
_entity_poly.type
_entity_poly.pdbx_seq_one_letter_code
_entity_poly.pdbx_strand_id
1 'polypeptide(L)'
;MRKRILILTGIIALTIVGYFYIENNYIKQIEEKNTIKSKKIVVENSEVKVRKLEEKEAIVSKNKYMWNLDDIYSEWSFWEKDLSKIKNMMDTLEKYNGKISEDPQKIIEFLKLQEKIDILSYKIYLYPNMKKDLDGKNKEAVKNLQQVITLFSKYSISTSWVTPEILSISEET
;
A
#
# COMPACT_ATOMS: atom_id res chain seq x y z
N MET A 1 -87.26 28.27 0.66
CA MET A 1 -85.93 28.37 1.30
C MET A 1 -85.29 27.02 1.66
N ARG A 2 -86.03 26.01 2.15
CA ARG A 2 -85.47 24.71 2.60
C ARG A 2 -84.75 23.85 1.52
N LYS A 3 -85.18 23.88 0.25
CA LYS A 3 -84.57 23.09 -0.84
C LYS A 3 -83.16 23.55 -1.26
N ARG A 4 -82.79 24.83 -1.04
CA ARG A 4 -81.46 25.35 -1.37
C ARG A 4 -80.39 24.96 -0.32
N ILE A 5 -80.79 24.80 0.94
CA ILE A 5 -79.90 24.39 2.04
C ILE A 5 -79.45 22.93 1.87
N LEU A 6 -80.35 22.03 1.46
CA LEU A 6 -80.04 20.61 1.21
C LEU A 6 -79.04 20.41 0.05
N ILE A 7 -79.12 21.24 -0.99
CA ILE A 7 -78.17 21.18 -2.13
C ILE A 7 -76.77 21.65 -1.69
N LEU A 8 -76.70 22.72 -0.89
CA LEU A 8 -75.44 23.24 -0.35
C LEU A 8 -74.76 22.26 0.61
N THR A 9 -75.51 21.58 1.49
CA THR A 9 -74.93 20.57 2.40
C THR A 9 -74.43 19.33 1.66
N GLY A 10 -75.08 18.94 0.57
CA GLY A 10 -74.62 17.83 -0.29
C GLY A 10 -73.30 18.12 -0.98
N ILE A 11 -73.10 19.36 -1.45
CA ILE A 11 -71.85 19.80 -2.08
C ILE A 11 -70.70 19.82 -1.06
N ILE A 12 -70.94 20.34 0.14
CA ILE A 12 -69.93 20.37 1.22
C ILE A 12 -69.55 18.96 1.67
N ALA A 13 -70.51 18.03 1.75
CA ALA A 13 -70.21 16.64 2.10
C ALA A 13 -69.35 15.95 1.03
N LEU A 14 -69.63 16.20 -0.26
CA LEU A 14 -68.83 15.67 -1.37
C LEU A 14 -67.40 16.22 -1.39
N THR A 15 -67.20 17.50 -1.06
CA THR A 15 -65.84 18.07 -0.97
C THR A 15 -65.05 17.48 0.18
N ILE A 16 -65.68 17.25 1.35
CA ILE A 16 -65.02 16.64 2.51
C ILE A 16 -64.69 15.16 2.25
N VAL A 17 -65.62 14.39 1.69
CA VAL A 17 -65.40 12.98 1.35
C VAL A 17 -64.31 12.84 0.27
N GLY A 18 -64.34 13.72 -0.74
CA GLY A 18 -63.29 13.78 -1.76
C GLY A 18 -61.91 14.09 -1.17
N TYR A 19 -61.84 15.07 -0.26
CA TYR A 19 -60.60 15.43 0.44
C TYR A 19 -60.04 14.26 1.27
N PHE A 20 -60.89 13.59 2.05
CA PHE A 20 -60.48 12.43 2.86
C PHE A 20 -60.02 11.23 2.02
N TYR A 21 -60.70 10.96 0.89
CA TYR A 21 -60.31 9.89 -0.03
C TYR A 21 -58.94 10.14 -0.68
N ILE A 22 -58.72 11.38 -1.11
CA ILE A 22 -57.46 11.88 -1.66
C ILE A 22 -56.36 11.72 -0.60
N GLU A 23 -56.52 12.32 0.57
CA GLU A 23 -55.54 12.33 1.66
C GLU A 23 -55.10 10.92 2.07
N ASN A 24 -56.04 9.99 2.27
CA ASN A 24 -55.72 8.60 2.63
C ASN A 24 -54.90 7.88 1.55
N ASN A 25 -55.14 8.14 0.27
CA ASN A 25 -54.38 7.54 -0.82
C ASN A 25 -52.96 8.13 -0.93
N TYR A 26 -52.79 9.43 -0.65
CA TYR A 26 -51.46 10.06 -0.57
C TYR A 26 -50.62 9.49 0.58
N ILE A 27 -51.22 9.28 1.76
CA ILE A 27 -50.52 8.71 2.93
C ILE A 27 -50.04 7.27 2.65
N LYS A 28 -50.90 6.42 2.08
CA LYS A 28 -50.51 5.05 1.69
C LYS A 28 -49.30 5.01 0.74
N GLN A 29 -49.26 5.92 -0.24
CA GLN A 29 -48.14 6.00 -1.17
C GLN A 29 -46.83 6.42 -0.47
N ILE A 30 -46.91 7.28 0.56
CA ILE A 30 -45.75 7.70 1.36
C ILE A 30 -45.24 6.53 2.21
N GLU A 31 -46.12 5.78 2.88
CA GLU A 31 -45.75 4.60 3.66
C GLU A 31 -45.11 3.51 2.81
N GLU A 32 -45.65 3.25 1.62
CA GLU A 32 -45.08 2.28 0.67
C GLU A 32 -43.69 2.71 0.21
N LYS A 33 -43.51 3.99 -0.17
CA LYS A 33 -42.21 4.56 -0.53
C LYS A 33 -41.21 4.49 0.63
N ASN A 34 -41.65 4.76 1.85
CA ASN A 34 -40.81 4.68 3.05
C ASN A 34 -40.41 3.23 3.38
N THR A 35 -41.32 2.28 3.17
CA THR A 35 -41.06 0.84 3.37
C THR A 35 -40.10 0.29 2.31
N ILE A 36 -40.23 0.72 1.06
CA ILE A 36 -39.29 0.38 -0.02
C ILE A 36 -37.91 0.99 0.27
N LYS A 37 -37.87 2.24 0.72
CA LYS A 37 -36.63 2.93 1.08
C LYS A 37 -35.93 2.25 2.26
N SER A 38 -36.65 1.91 3.33
CA SER A 38 -36.08 1.20 4.48
C SER A 38 -35.58 -0.19 4.11
N LYS A 39 -36.34 -0.95 3.30
CA LYS A 39 -35.90 -2.25 2.78
C LYS A 39 -34.65 -2.14 1.92
N LYS A 40 -34.56 -1.12 1.06
CA LYS A 40 -33.35 -0.85 0.25
C LYS A 40 -32.12 -0.55 1.11
N ILE A 41 -32.28 0.27 2.15
CA ILE A 41 -31.20 0.60 3.10
C ILE A 41 -30.72 -0.65 3.85
N VAL A 42 -31.63 -1.54 4.27
CA VAL A 42 -31.27 -2.79 4.96
C VAL A 42 -30.51 -3.73 4.02
N VAL A 43 -30.97 -3.88 2.78
CA VAL A 43 -30.30 -4.71 1.76
C VAL A 43 -28.90 -4.17 1.47
N GLU A 44 -28.76 -2.86 1.21
CA GLU A 44 -27.47 -2.22 0.93
C GLU A 44 -26.48 -2.38 2.11
N ASN A 45 -26.95 -2.17 3.35
CA ASN A 45 -26.13 -2.38 4.55
C ASN A 45 -25.72 -3.85 4.72
N SER A 46 -26.58 -4.80 4.35
CA SER A 46 -26.26 -6.23 4.40
C SER A 46 -25.23 -6.61 3.34
N GLU A 47 -25.34 -6.11 2.11
CA GLU A 47 -24.37 -6.33 1.04
C GLU A 47 -23.01 -5.71 1.34
N VAL A 48 -22.98 -4.52 1.97
CA VAL A 48 -21.73 -3.90 2.43
C VAL A 48 -21.08 -4.73 3.53
N LYS A 49 -21.86 -5.29 4.45
CA LYS A 49 -21.34 -6.17 5.51
C LYS A 49 -20.77 -7.49 4.95
N VAL A 50 -21.45 -8.09 3.97
CA VAL A 50 -20.99 -9.32 3.29
C VAL A 50 -19.70 -9.05 2.51
N ARG A 51 -19.64 -7.98 1.70
CA ARG A 51 -18.40 -7.59 1.00
C ARG A 51 -17.22 -7.40 1.94
N LYS A 52 -17.44 -6.76 3.10
CA LYS A 52 -16.39 -6.55 4.10
C LYS A 52 -15.92 -7.85 4.78
N LEU A 53 -16.76 -8.87 4.84
CA LEU A 53 -16.39 -10.20 5.35
C LEU A 53 -15.63 -10.99 4.29
N GLU A 54 -16.09 -10.98 3.04
CA GLU A 54 -15.41 -11.59 1.90
C GLU A 54 -14.02 -10.97 1.67
N GLU A 55 -13.89 -9.65 1.78
CA GLU A 55 -12.59 -8.97 1.73
C GLU A 55 -11.66 -9.44 2.85
N LYS A 56 -12.18 -9.58 4.08
CA LYS A 56 -11.38 -10.07 5.22
C LYS A 56 -10.93 -11.51 5.03
N GLU A 57 -11.82 -12.40 4.59
CA GLU A 57 -11.48 -13.80 4.31
C GLU A 57 -10.52 -13.93 3.12
N ALA A 58 -10.67 -13.09 2.10
CA ALA A 58 -9.72 -12.98 0.99
C ALA A 58 -8.35 -12.50 1.47
N ILE A 59 -8.26 -11.52 2.37
CA ILE A 59 -6.99 -11.04 2.94
C ILE A 59 -6.33 -12.15 3.79
N VAL A 60 -7.10 -12.86 4.61
CA VAL A 60 -6.59 -13.94 5.48
C VAL A 60 -6.11 -15.14 4.65
N SER A 61 -6.88 -15.57 3.65
CA SER A 61 -6.49 -16.66 2.75
C SER A 61 -5.29 -16.29 1.89
N LYS A 62 -5.22 -15.03 1.40
CA LYS A 62 -4.06 -14.50 0.68
C LYS A 62 -2.81 -14.58 1.57
N ASN A 63 -2.90 -14.16 2.83
CA ASN A 63 -1.73 -14.18 3.74
C ASN A 63 -1.23 -15.60 4.08
N LYS A 64 -2.12 -16.61 4.15
CA LYS A 64 -1.73 -18.00 4.42
C LYS A 64 -0.88 -18.65 3.31
N TYR A 65 -1.06 -18.21 2.07
CA TYR A 65 -0.35 -18.76 0.89
C TYR A 65 0.67 -17.78 0.31
N MET A 66 0.94 -16.67 0.98
CA MET A 66 1.98 -15.70 0.61
C MET A 66 3.25 -15.94 1.42
N TRP A 67 4.39 -15.59 0.82
CA TRP A 67 5.65 -15.50 1.54
C TRP A 67 5.55 -14.43 2.64
N ASN A 68 5.90 -14.80 3.87
CA ASN A 68 6.07 -13.84 4.94
C ASN A 68 7.40 -13.10 4.76
N LEU A 69 7.36 -11.78 4.53
CA LEU A 69 8.58 -10.98 4.32
C LEU A 69 9.06 -10.27 5.58
N ASP A 70 8.35 -10.44 6.71
CA ASP A 70 8.68 -9.79 7.98
C ASP A 70 10.02 -10.32 8.55
N ASP A 71 10.43 -11.53 8.16
CA ASP A 71 11.74 -12.12 8.48
C ASP A 71 12.92 -11.36 7.85
N ILE A 72 12.66 -10.61 6.76
CA ILE A 72 13.68 -9.75 6.12
C ILE A 72 13.62 -8.35 6.73
N TYR A 73 12.43 -7.73 6.69
CA TYR A 73 12.12 -6.46 7.34
C TYR A 73 10.63 -6.42 7.70
N SER A 74 10.32 -6.09 8.96
CA SER A 74 8.93 -5.95 9.42
C SER A 74 8.22 -4.72 8.84
N GLU A 75 8.98 -3.69 8.46
CA GLU A 75 8.46 -2.46 7.87
C GLU A 75 9.52 -1.73 7.04
N TRP A 76 9.07 -0.83 6.17
CA TRP A 76 9.95 -0.02 5.33
C TRP A 76 10.93 0.84 6.12
N SER A 77 10.59 1.26 7.34
CA SER A 77 11.49 2.07 8.17
C SER A 77 12.83 1.37 8.46
N PHE A 78 12.81 0.05 8.69
CA PHE A 78 14.03 -0.74 8.90
C PHE A 78 14.82 -0.92 7.61
N TRP A 79 14.13 -1.10 6.49
CA TRP A 79 14.76 -1.14 5.17
C TRP A 79 15.44 0.19 4.81
N GLU A 80 14.80 1.33 5.10
CA GLU A 80 15.36 2.67 4.87
C GLU A 80 16.60 2.95 5.73
N LYS A 81 16.62 2.43 6.96
CA LYS A 81 17.80 2.49 7.84
C LYS A 81 18.98 1.74 7.24
N ASP A 82 18.78 0.51 6.76
CA ASP A 82 19.84 -0.28 6.13
C ASP A 82 20.30 0.34 4.79
N LEU A 83 19.38 0.89 3.99
CA LEU A 83 19.70 1.66 2.79
C LEU A 83 20.59 2.88 3.10
N SER A 84 20.27 3.62 4.17
CA SER A 84 21.04 4.78 4.62
C SER A 84 22.40 4.37 5.17
N LYS A 85 22.46 3.24 5.87
CA LYS A 85 23.72 2.66 6.38
C LYS A 85 24.67 2.31 5.24
N ILE A 86 24.18 1.71 4.15
CA ILE A 86 25.02 1.43 2.97
C ILE A 86 25.59 2.72 2.40
N LYS A 87 24.78 3.78 2.22
CA LYS A 87 25.28 5.08 1.70
C LYS A 87 26.44 5.62 2.54
N ASN A 88 26.32 5.61 3.86
CA ASN A 88 27.39 6.06 4.76
C ASN A 88 28.64 5.17 4.70
N MET A 89 28.46 3.86 4.51
CA MET A 89 29.59 2.92 4.35
C MET A 89 30.29 3.13 3.00
N MET A 90 29.57 3.46 1.93
CA MET A 90 30.15 3.82 0.63
C MET A 90 31.02 5.08 0.73
N ASP A 91 30.57 6.10 1.47
CA ASP A 91 31.38 7.31 1.72
C ASP A 91 32.67 6.99 2.50
N THR A 92 32.66 5.89 3.27
CA THR A 92 33.84 5.41 4.00
C THR A 92 34.76 4.59 3.10
N LEU A 93 34.21 3.76 2.20
CA LEU A 93 34.97 2.99 1.22
C LEU A 93 35.82 3.89 0.31
N GLU A 94 35.28 5.01 -0.15
CA GLU A 94 36.00 5.94 -1.03
C GLU A 94 37.32 6.43 -0.42
N LYS A 95 37.42 6.47 0.91
CA LYS A 95 38.64 6.89 1.63
C LYS A 95 39.80 5.90 1.51
N TYR A 96 39.55 4.69 1.03
CA TYR A 96 40.55 3.64 0.79
C TYR A 96 41.16 3.70 -0.61
N ASN A 97 40.61 4.52 -1.52
CA ASN A 97 41.16 4.69 -2.86
C ASN A 97 42.62 5.17 -2.80
N GLY A 98 43.52 4.42 -3.44
CA GLY A 98 44.96 4.64 -3.44
C GLY A 98 45.68 4.23 -2.16
N LYS A 99 45.02 3.51 -1.25
CA LYS A 99 45.59 3.08 0.05
C LYS A 99 45.57 1.57 0.26
N ILE A 100 44.83 0.79 -0.54
CA ILE A 100 44.70 -0.65 -0.31
C ILE A 100 45.96 -1.41 -0.75
N SER A 101 46.76 -0.83 -1.65
CA SER A 101 48.05 -1.38 -2.08
C SER A 101 49.23 -1.02 -1.16
N GLU A 102 49.04 -0.10 -0.20
CA GLU A 102 50.11 0.37 0.68
C GLU A 102 50.42 -0.61 1.83
N ASP A 103 49.43 -1.38 2.30
CA ASP A 103 49.53 -2.24 3.48
C ASP A 103 48.49 -3.39 3.43
N PRO A 104 48.89 -4.66 3.64
CA PRO A 104 47.96 -5.79 3.77
C PRO A 104 46.82 -5.56 4.76
N GLN A 105 47.04 -4.79 5.82
CA GLN A 105 45.98 -4.48 6.78
C GLN A 105 44.90 -3.58 6.18
N LYS A 106 45.25 -2.68 5.24
CA LYS A 106 44.30 -1.77 4.58
C LYS A 106 43.36 -2.51 3.64
N ILE A 107 43.86 -3.47 2.87
CA ILE A 107 43.01 -4.33 2.05
C ILE A 107 42.07 -5.18 2.92
N ILE A 108 42.54 -5.72 4.05
CA ILE A 108 41.67 -6.46 4.98
C ILE A 108 40.55 -5.58 5.55
N GLU A 109 40.87 -4.35 5.96
CA GLU A 109 39.88 -3.37 6.45
C GLU A 109 38.84 -3.04 5.36
N PHE A 110 39.31 -2.80 4.13
CA PHE A 110 38.47 -2.54 2.96
C PHE A 110 37.53 -3.71 2.68
N LEU A 111 38.06 -4.94 2.58
CA LEU A 111 37.28 -6.14 2.27
C LEU A 111 36.20 -6.42 3.32
N LYS A 112 36.51 -6.20 4.62
CA LYS A 112 35.53 -6.32 5.71
C LYS A 112 34.42 -5.28 5.61
N LEU A 113 34.71 -4.08 5.11
CA LEU A 113 33.71 -3.05 4.90
C LEU A 113 32.84 -3.36 3.68
N GLN A 114 33.47 -3.82 2.59
CA GLN A 114 32.79 -4.30 1.39
C GLN A 114 31.83 -5.47 1.70
N GLU A 115 32.28 -6.48 2.43
CA GLU A 115 31.45 -7.62 2.84
C GLU A 115 30.18 -7.17 3.59
N LYS A 116 30.31 -6.20 4.51
CA LYS A 116 29.16 -5.64 5.23
C LYS A 116 28.17 -4.96 4.29
N ILE A 117 28.66 -4.24 3.28
CA ILE A 117 27.81 -3.64 2.26
C ILE A 117 27.13 -4.72 1.42
N ASP A 118 27.83 -5.78 1.03
CA ASP A 118 27.29 -6.85 0.18
C ASP A 118 26.16 -7.61 0.87
N ILE A 119 26.33 -7.94 2.16
CA ILE A 119 25.28 -8.56 2.98
C ILE A 119 24.03 -7.68 3.05
N LEU A 120 24.19 -6.38 3.32
CA LEU A 120 23.06 -5.46 3.39
C LEU A 120 22.42 -5.27 2.00
N SER A 121 23.24 -5.19 0.95
CA SER A 121 22.83 -5.04 -0.45
C SER A 121 21.89 -6.17 -0.88
N TYR A 122 22.20 -7.41 -0.49
CA TYR A 122 21.32 -8.55 -0.72
C TYR A 122 19.93 -8.34 -0.10
N LYS A 123 19.87 -7.96 1.18
CA LYS A 123 18.60 -7.71 1.88
C LYS A 123 17.80 -6.55 1.26
N ILE A 124 18.46 -5.41 1.01
CA ILE A 124 17.77 -4.21 0.52
C ILE A 124 17.27 -4.38 -0.92
N TYR A 125 17.88 -5.25 -1.71
CA TYR A 125 17.38 -5.63 -3.03
C TYR A 125 16.23 -6.65 -2.93
N LEU A 126 16.43 -7.72 -2.14
CA LEU A 126 15.50 -8.84 -2.04
C LEU A 126 14.12 -8.40 -1.56
N TYR A 127 14.05 -7.57 -0.52
CA TYR A 127 12.79 -7.16 0.09
C TYR A 127 11.81 -6.44 -0.88
N PRO A 128 12.18 -5.31 -1.53
CA PRO A 128 11.30 -4.65 -2.50
C PRO A 128 11.04 -5.52 -3.73
N ASN A 129 12.00 -6.37 -4.15
CA ASN A 129 11.78 -7.27 -5.27
C ASN A 129 10.69 -8.31 -4.95
N MET A 130 10.79 -8.98 -3.80
CA MET A 130 9.76 -9.93 -3.36
C MET A 130 8.40 -9.25 -3.10
N LYS A 131 8.38 -8.02 -2.53
CA LYS A 131 7.12 -7.25 -2.39
C LYS A 131 6.48 -6.96 -3.75
N LYS A 132 7.28 -6.70 -4.80
CA LYS A 132 6.80 -6.52 -6.18
C LYS A 132 6.30 -7.83 -6.79
N ASP A 133 6.94 -8.95 -6.51
CA ASP A 133 6.49 -10.27 -6.99
C ASP A 133 5.19 -10.71 -6.31
N LEU A 134 5.00 -10.36 -5.02
CA LEU A 134 3.75 -10.58 -4.28
C LEU A 134 2.60 -9.68 -4.78
N ASP A 135 2.91 -8.47 -5.23
CA ASP A 135 1.96 -7.54 -5.83
C ASP A 135 2.65 -6.64 -6.87
N GLY A 136 2.50 -6.98 -8.15
CA GLY A 136 3.08 -6.23 -9.26
C GLY A 136 2.55 -4.80 -9.41
N LYS A 137 1.46 -4.43 -8.72
CA LYS A 137 0.91 -3.07 -8.69
C LYS A 137 1.42 -2.24 -7.50
N ASN A 138 2.26 -2.82 -6.63
CA ASN A 138 2.82 -2.13 -5.48
C ASN A 138 3.82 -1.04 -5.91
N LYS A 139 3.35 0.21 -5.95
CA LYS A 139 4.14 1.38 -6.35
C LYS A 139 5.32 1.66 -5.43
N GLU A 140 5.16 1.40 -4.13
CA GLU A 140 6.22 1.63 -3.14
C GLU A 140 7.37 0.63 -3.35
N ALA A 141 7.04 -0.65 -3.56
CA ALA A 141 8.02 -1.68 -3.89
C ALA A 141 8.79 -1.36 -5.18
N VAL A 142 8.10 -0.96 -6.25
CA VAL A 142 8.73 -0.57 -7.53
C VAL A 142 9.64 0.65 -7.35
N LYS A 143 9.18 1.71 -6.66
CA LYS A 143 9.97 2.89 -6.36
C LYS A 143 11.24 2.53 -5.58
N ASN A 144 11.10 1.73 -4.53
CA ASN A 144 12.21 1.33 -3.66
C ASN A 144 13.20 0.44 -4.39
N LEU A 145 12.74 -0.48 -5.24
CA LEU A 145 13.61 -1.27 -6.12
C LEU A 145 14.43 -0.38 -7.07
N GLN A 146 13.80 0.65 -7.65
CA GLN A 146 14.52 1.61 -8.50
C GLN A 146 15.60 2.38 -7.73
N GLN A 147 15.33 2.76 -6.48
CA GLN A 147 16.34 3.39 -5.62
C GLN A 147 17.54 2.48 -5.37
N VAL A 148 17.31 1.18 -5.17
CA VAL A 148 18.38 0.17 -4.99
C VAL A 148 19.22 0.03 -6.26
N ILE A 149 18.57 -0.05 -7.43
CA ILE A 149 19.27 -0.13 -8.72
C ILE A 149 20.18 1.10 -8.91
N THR A 150 19.68 2.30 -8.63
CA THR A 150 20.48 3.52 -8.69
C THR A 150 21.63 3.51 -7.68
N LEU A 151 21.42 3.01 -6.46
CA LEU A 151 22.47 2.86 -5.46
C LEU A 151 23.57 1.91 -5.94
N PHE A 152 23.21 0.77 -6.53
CA PHE A 152 24.16 -0.22 -7.05
C PHE A 152 24.99 0.33 -8.22
N SER A 153 24.38 1.13 -9.11
CA SER A 153 25.14 1.83 -10.15
C SER A 153 26.16 2.79 -9.54
N LYS A 154 25.76 3.58 -8.53
CA LYS A 154 26.70 4.48 -7.82
C LYS A 154 27.81 3.72 -7.11
N TYR A 155 27.47 2.60 -6.47
CA TYR A 155 28.42 1.73 -5.79
C TYR A 155 29.47 1.18 -6.76
N SER A 156 29.03 0.62 -7.89
CA SER A 156 29.93 0.13 -8.94
C SER A 156 30.88 1.20 -9.47
N ILE A 157 30.44 2.45 -9.59
CA ILE A 157 31.29 3.57 -10.01
C ILE A 157 32.30 3.88 -8.90
N SER A 158 31.85 4.01 -7.65
CA SER A 158 32.71 4.33 -6.49
C SER A 158 33.75 3.27 -6.18
N THR A 159 33.57 2.02 -6.63
CA THR A 159 34.54 0.93 -6.40
C THR A 159 35.31 0.53 -7.68
N SER A 160 35.20 1.30 -8.76
CA SER A 160 35.85 0.96 -10.03
C SER A 160 37.38 1.01 -10.00
N TRP A 161 37.96 1.73 -9.03
CA TRP A 161 39.40 1.82 -8.79
C TRP A 161 39.99 0.58 -8.11
N VAL A 162 39.16 -0.27 -7.48
CA VAL A 162 39.63 -1.39 -6.65
C VAL A 162 40.42 -2.42 -7.47
N THR A 163 39.85 -2.86 -8.59
CA THR A 163 40.50 -3.85 -9.47
C THR A 163 41.85 -3.38 -10.01
N PRO A 164 41.99 -2.19 -10.63
CA PRO A 164 43.29 -1.73 -11.11
C PRO A 164 44.31 -1.52 -9.98
N GLU A 165 43.87 -1.11 -8.78
CA GLU A 165 44.77 -0.94 -7.64
C GLU A 165 45.30 -2.30 -7.13
N ILE A 166 44.44 -3.32 -7.02
CA ILE A 166 44.86 -4.69 -6.67
C ILE A 166 45.86 -5.24 -7.69
N LEU A 167 45.63 -5.01 -8.99
CA LEU A 167 46.52 -5.46 -10.06
C LEU A 167 47.88 -4.75 -10.08
N SER A 168 48.05 -3.66 -9.32
CA SER A 168 49.32 -2.93 -9.22
C SER A 168 50.26 -3.45 -8.11
N ILE A 169 49.76 -4.33 -7.24
CA ILE A 169 50.55 -4.96 -6.18
C ILE A 169 51.50 -5.99 -6.81
N SER A 170 52.79 -5.93 -6.50
CA SER A 170 53.78 -6.90 -7.02
C SER A 170 53.64 -8.27 -6.36
N GLU A 171 53.93 -9.34 -7.10
CA GLU A 171 53.87 -10.73 -6.58
C GLU A 171 54.90 -11.01 -5.46
N GLU A 172 55.91 -10.15 -5.31
CA GLU A 172 57.00 -10.30 -4.34
C GLU A 172 56.67 -9.73 -2.95
N THR A 173 55.51 -9.09 -2.78
CA THR A 173 55.05 -8.45 -1.52
C THR A 173 54.04 -9.33 -0.80
#